data_AF-A0A432YYI5-F1
#
_entry.id   AF-A0A432YYI5-F1
#
_cell.length_a   1.000
_cell.length_b   1.000
_cell.length_c   1.000
_cell.angle_alpha   90.00
_cell.angle_beta   90.00
_cell.angle_gamma   90.00
#
_symmetry.space_group_name_H-M   'P 1'
#
loop_
_entity.id
_entity.type
_entity.pdbx_description
1 polymer ?
#
loop_
_entity_poly.entity_id
_entity_poly.type
_entity_poly.pdbx_seq_one_letter_code
_entity_poly.pdbx_strand_id
1 'polypeptide(L)' 'MSKFTEYKVIHVAEGGCGTLLLGSSGLPLKKIESTLNQEAADGWQMVFQVLEQKRFWLFWTREAAILTLAR' A
#
# COMPACT_ATOMS: atom_id res chain seq x y z
N MET A 1 -4.35 -17.05 19.46
CA MET A 1 -3.89 -15.90 18.64
C MET A 1 -2.38 -15.83 18.78
N SER A 2 -1.65 -15.85 17.66
CA SER A 2 -0.20 -15.64 17.66
C SER A 2 0.09 -14.28 18.30
N LYS A 3 0.92 -14.25 19.34
CA LYS A 3 1.38 -12.98 19.93
C LYS A 3 2.51 -12.47 19.06
N PHE A 4 2.23 -11.45 18.26
CA PHE A 4 3.29 -10.73 17.54
C PHE A 4 4.05 -9.83 18.52
N THR A 5 5.36 -9.78 18.36
CA THR A 5 6.26 -8.94 19.15
C THR A 5 6.55 -7.61 18.47
N GLU A 6 6.47 -7.59 17.13
CA GLU A 6 6.81 -6.44 16.33
C GLU A 6 5.71 -6.13 15.31
N TYR A 7 5.53 -4.84 15.03
CA TYR A 7 4.59 -4.35 14.01
C TYR A 7 5.28 -3.37 13.08
N LYS A 8 4.92 -3.45 11.81
CA LYS A 8 5.37 -2.54 10.76
C LYS A 8 4.20 -2.09 9.92
N VAL A 9 4.17 -0.80 9.56
CA VAL A 9 3.17 -0.22 8.68
C VAL A 9 3.85 0.28 7.42
N ILE A 10 3.40 -0.23 6.27
CA ILE A 10 3.85 0.20 4.95
C ILE A 10 2.71 0.99 4.31
N HIS A 11 3.00 2.24 3.95
CA HIS A 11 2.07 3.12 3.25
C HIS A 11 2.49 3.24 1.78
N VAL A 12 1.67 2.70 0.89
CA VAL A 12 1.89 2.76 -0.56
C VAL A 12 0.84 3.67 -1.16
N ALA A 13 1.21 4.92 -1.41
CA ALA A 13 0.37 5.90 -2.09
C ALA A 13 0.72 6.02 -3.57
N GLU A 14 -0.28 6.36 -4.36
CA GLU A 14 -0.13 6.68 -5.77
C GLU A 14 0.66 8.00 -5.98
N GLY A 15 1.75 7.91 -6.74
CA GLY A 15 2.66 9.01 -7.00
C GLY A 15 2.11 10.00 -8.04
N GLY A 16 1.87 11.23 -7.59
CA GLY A 16 1.14 12.26 -8.34
C GLY A 16 1.76 12.82 -9.60
N CYS A 17 3.01 12.47 -9.90
CA CYS A 17 3.72 12.98 -11.07
C CYS A 17 3.55 12.13 -12.33
N GLY A 18 3.13 10.86 -12.22
CA GLY A 18 2.90 10.00 -13.40
C GLY A 18 1.52 10.20 -14.03
N THR A 19 0.56 10.66 -13.23
CA THR A 19 -0.87 10.67 -13.55
C THR A 19 -1.32 11.85 -14.39
N LEU A 20 -0.60 12.98 -14.31
CA LEU A 20 -1.05 14.23 -14.93
C LEU A 20 -1.07 14.15 -16.47
N LEU A 21 -0.47 13.10 -17.06
CA LEU A 21 -0.35 12.95 -18.52
C LEU A 21 -1.15 11.76 -19.12
N LEU A 22 -1.51 10.71 -18.37
CA LEU A 22 -2.00 9.45 -18.98
C LEU A 22 -3.06 8.68 -18.19
N GLY A 23 -4.06 9.37 -17.64
CA GLY A 23 -5.45 8.87 -17.58
C GLY A 23 -5.85 7.60 -16.79
N SER A 24 -4.93 6.87 -16.16
CA SER A 24 -5.30 5.74 -15.29
C SER A 24 -4.29 5.53 -14.17
N SER A 25 -4.45 6.36 -13.14
CA SER A 25 -3.74 6.20 -11.89
C SER A 25 -4.47 5.20 -11.00
N GLY A 26 -4.06 3.94 -11.10
CA GLY A 26 -4.42 2.92 -10.12
C GLY A 26 -3.34 2.79 -9.06
N LEU A 27 -3.71 2.27 -7.90
CA LEU A 27 -2.76 1.78 -6.91
C LEU A 27 -1.72 0.85 -7.58
N PRO A 28 -0.39 1.03 -7.32
CA PRO A 28 0.65 0.28 -8.02
C PRO A 28 0.73 -1.17 -7.50
N LEU A 29 -0.17 -2.04 -7.97
CA LEU A 29 -0.34 -3.42 -7.49
C LEU A 29 0.94 -4.24 -7.54
N LYS A 30 1.67 -4.22 -8.66
CA LYS A 30 2.95 -4.96 -8.79
C LYS A 30 3.99 -4.55 -7.76
N LYS A 31 4.02 -3.27 -7.38
CA LYS A 31 4.93 -2.77 -6.35
C LYS A 31 4.52 -3.32 -4.99
N ILE A 32 3.23 -3.31 -4.67
CA ILE A 32 2.69 -3.88 -3.44
C ILE A 32 2.99 -5.38 -3.34
N GLU A 33 2.73 -6.14 -4.40
CA GLU A 33 3.02 -7.58 -4.45
C GLU A 33 4.52 -7.85 -4.23
N SER A 34 5.39 -7.12 -4.94
CA SER A 34 6.83 -7.27 -4.79
C SER A 34 7.31 -6.92 -3.38
N THR A 35 6.77 -5.86 -2.77
CA THR A 35 7.07 -5.49 -1.38
C THR A 35 6.59 -6.57 -0.42
N LEU A 36 5.34 -7.04 -0.52
CA LEU A 36 4.81 -8.07 0.37
C LEU A 36 5.59 -9.39 0.25
N ASN A 37 6.02 -9.77 -0.95
CA ASN A 37 6.83 -10.98 -1.15
C ASN A 37 8.22 -10.86 -0.49
N GLN A 38 8.86 -9.69 -0.59
CA GLN A 38 10.13 -9.43 0.11
C GLN A 38 9.93 -9.51 1.62
N GLU A 39 8.89 -8.85 2.12
CA GLU A 39 8.58 -8.84 3.55
C GLU A 39 8.23 -10.24 4.10
N ALA A 40 7.51 -11.04 3.33
CA ALA A 40 7.22 -12.42 3.67
C ALA A 40 8.50 -13.28 3.71
N ALA A 41 9.45 -13.04 2.79
CA ALA A 41 10.75 -13.71 2.81
C ALA A 41 11.58 -13.34 4.06
N ASP A 42 11.42 -12.11 4.55
CA ASP A 42 12.04 -11.64 5.80
C ASP A 42 11.32 -12.13 7.07
N GLY A 43 10.23 -12.89 6.93
CA GLY A 43 9.48 -13.50 8.02
C GLY A 43 8.36 -12.62 8.59
N TRP A 44 7.97 -11.55 7.89
CA TRP A 44 6.82 -10.73 8.27
C TRP A 44 5.52 -11.32 7.75
N GLN A 45 4.45 -11.22 8.54
CA GLN A 45 3.11 -11.65 8.14
C GLN A 45 2.17 -10.44 8.00
N MET A 46 1.48 -10.32 6.87
CA MET A 46 0.43 -9.30 6.72
C MET A 46 -0.76 -9.65 7.62
N VAL A 47 -1.12 -8.75 8.53
CA VAL A 47 -2.22 -8.94 9.49
C VAL A 47 -3.43 -8.07 9.20
N PHE A 48 -3.22 -6.92 8.55
CA PHE A 48 -4.28 -6.00 8.19
C PHE A 48 -3.92 -5.22 6.95
N GLN A 49 -4.89 -5.00 6.08
CA GLN A 49 -4.78 -4.17 4.89
C GLN A 49 -6.02 -3.27 4.82
N VAL A 50 -5.79 -1.98 4.60
CA VAL A 50 -6.86 -1.05 4.27
C VAL A 50 -6.49 -0.25 3.02
N LEU A 51 -7.47 -0.09 2.14
CA LEU A 51 -7.39 0.80 1.00
C LEU A 51 -8.04 2.13 1.38
N GLU A 52 -7.28 3.21 1.28
CA GLU A 52 -7.79 4.55 1.42
C GLU A 52 -8.00 5.17 0.04
N GLN A 53 -9.20 5.67 -0.21
CA GLN A 53 -9.49 6.51 -1.36
C GLN A 53 -9.79 7.91 -0.85
N LYS A 54 -8.98 8.89 -1.28
CA LYS A 54 -9.11 10.29 -0.87
C LYS A 54 -9.32 11.16 -2.09
N ARG A 55 -10.30 12.07 -2.01
CA ARG A 55 -10.51 13.10 -3.03
C ARG A 55 -9.28 14.01 -3.09
N PHE A 56 -8.71 14.15 -4.28
CA PHE A 56 -7.58 15.01 -4.59
C PHE A 56 -8.05 16.09 -5.57
N TRP A 57 -7.99 17.36 -5.17
CA TRP A 57 -8.53 18.47 -5.98
C TRP A 57 -10.00 18.27 -6.40
N LEU A 58 -10.46 18.98 -7.44
CA LEU A 58 -11.88 19.04 -7.80
C LEU A 58 -12.41 17.75 -8.43
N PHE A 59 -11.58 17.05 -9.22
CA PHE A 59 -11.98 15.87 -10.00
C PHE A 59 -11.02 14.67 -9.90
N TRP A 60 -9.92 14.77 -9.14
CA TRP A 60 -8.99 13.65 -9.00
C TRP A 60 -9.26 12.89 -7.70
N THR A 61 -8.89 11.62 -7.70
CA THR A 61 -8.87 10.78 -6.51
C THR A 61 -7.48 10.18 -6.39
N ARG A 62 -7.02 10.00 -5.17
CA ARG A 62 -5.77 9.31 -4.85
C ARG A 62 -6.10 8.08 -4.07
N GLU A 63 -5.52 6.96 -4.48
CA GLU A 63 -5.59 5.72 -3.75
C GLU A 63 -4.29 5.46 -2.99
N ALA A 64 -4.41 4.90 -1.80
CA ALA A 64 -3.30 4.43 -1.01
C ALA A 64 -3.65 3.10 -0.33
N ALA A 65 -2.67 2.21 -0.24
CA ALA A 65 -2.75 1.02 0.58
C ALA A 65 -1.94 1.22 1.85
N ILE A 66 -2.57 0.94 2.99
CA ILE A 66 -1.91 0.83 4.28
C ILE A 66 -1.85 -0.65 4.62
N LEU A 67 -0.64 -1.19 4.64
CA LEU A 67 -0.36 -2.59 4.91
C LEU A 67 0.27 -2.70 6.28
N THR A 68 -0.37 -3.43 7.19
CA THR A 68 0.17 -3.71 8.52
C THR A 68 0.71 -5.13 8.53
N LEU A 69 1.99 -5.25 8.85
CA LEU A 69 2.68 -6.51 9.04
C LEU A 69 3.03 -6.70 10.50
N ALA A 70 3.13 -7.95 10.91
CA ALA A 70 3.50 -8.34 12.25
C ALA A 70 4.45 -9.53 12.22
N ARG A 71 5.32 -9.61 13.23
CA ARG A 71 6.30 -10.69 13.44
C ARG A 71 6.36 -11.08 14.90
#